data_AF-A0A8T7FT79-F1
#
_entry.id   AF-A0A8T7FT79-F1
#
_cell.length_a   1.000
_cell.length_b   1.000
_cell.length_c   1.000
_cell.angle_alpha   90.00
_cell.angle_beta   90.00
_cell.angle_gamma   90.00
#
_symmetry.space_group_name_H-M   'P 1'
#
loop_
_entity.id
_entity.type
_entity.pdbx_description
1 polymer ?
#
loop_
_entity_poly.entity_id
_entity_poly.type
_entity_poly.pdbx_seq_one_letter_code
_entity_poly.pdbx_strand_id
1 'polypeptide(L)'
;MAYYLVKAKYHENLLAELRKRLDSGEIKKMTPFGQALQYGLDHARLDPNDNGVAVWEEEDYCTPPLAQERAAVLDTYFTDLRVERVQEGKGWERIESLPRLWRTK
;
A
#
# COMPACT_ATOMS: atom_id res chain seq x y z
N MET A 1 5.18 -16.81 -4.29
CA MET A 1 4.64 -15.45 -4.07
C MET A 1 5.79 -14.50 -3.93
N ALA A 2 5.67 -13.29 -4.47
CA ALA A 2 6.71 -12.27 -4.37
C ALA A 2 6.22 -11.16 -3.43
N TYR A 3 7.11 -10.68 -2.58
CA TYR A 3 6.84 -9.58 -1.66
C TYR A 3 7.63 -8.37 -2.10
N TYR A 4 6.99 -7.22 -2.07
CA TYR A 4 7.60 -5.96 -2.46
C TYR A 4 7.41 -4.93 -1.36
N LEU A 5 8.50 -4.28 -0.97
CA LEU A 5 8.42 -3.02 -0.24
C LEU A 5 8.06 -1.92 -1.23
N VAL A 6 6.85 -1.41 -1.12
CA VAL A 6 6.29 -0.37 -1.97
C VAL A 6 6.49 0.97 -1.30
N LYS A 7 6.96 1.95 -2.08
CA LYS A 7 6.98 3.36 -1.72
C LYS A 7 6.19 4.13 -2.77
N ALA A 8 5.21 4.92 -2.35
CA ALA A 8 4.44 5.71 -3.28
C ALA A 8 3.98 7.02 -2.65
N LYS A 9 3.96 8.08 -3.45
CA LYS A 9 3.51 9.39 -3.01
C LYS A 9 1.99 9.45 -3.07
N TYR A 10 1.31 9.73 -1.97
CA TYR A 10 -0.16 9.80 -1.96
C TYR A 10 -0.67 11.19 -2.34
N HIS A 11 -1.88 11.21 -2.90
CA HIS A 11 -2.66 12.44 -3.08
C HIS A 11 -3.37 12.80 -1.77
N GLU A 12 -2.94 13.88 -1.11
CA GLU A 12 -3.49 14.28 0.19
C GLU A 12 -5.02 14.49 0.16
N ASN A 13 -5.53 15.04 -0.94
CA ASN A 13 -6.96 15.27 -1.16
C ASN A 13 -7.77 13.99 -1.39
N LEU A 14 -7.12 12.87 -1.70
CA LEU A 14 -7.79 11.57 -1.93
C LEU A 14 -7.62 10.58 -0.77
N LEU A 15 -6.73 10.84 0.19
CA LEU A 15 -6.51 9.95 1.34
C LEU A 15 -7.78 9.70 2.16
N ALA A 16 -8.60 10.72 2.38
CA ALA A 16 -9.85 10.58 3.13
C ALA A 16 -10.86 9.69 2.40
N GLU A 17 -10.84 9.68 1.07
CA GLU A 17 -11.68 8.84 0.23
C GLU A 17 -11.16 7.40 0.21
N LEU A 18 -9.84 7.22 0.05
CA LEU A 18 -9.19 5.90 0.19
C LEU A 18 -9.49 5.24 1.54
N ARG A 19 -9.38 5.98 2.65
CA ARG A 19 -9.71 5.47 3.99
C ARG A 19 -11.14 4.95 4.06
N LYS A 20 -12.12 5.69 3.51
CA LYS A 20 -13.52 5.26 3.46
C LYS A 20 -13.73 3.97 2.66
N ARG A 21 -13.02 3.81 1.54
CA ARG A 21 -13.09 2.57 0.73
C ARG A 21 -12.46 1.37 1.44
N LEU A 22 -11.40 1.59 2.21
CA LEU A 22 -10.83 0.56 3.08
C LEU A 22 -11.83 0.21 4.20
N ASP A 23 -12.46 1.20 4.84
CA ASP A 23 -13.42 1.00 5.93
C ASP A 23 -14.70 0.28 5.48
N SER A 24 -15.16 0.54 4.24
CA SER A 24 -16.32 -0.15 3.66
C SER A 24 -16.02 -1.62 3.31
N GLY A 25 -14.74 -2.02 3.31
CA GLY A 25 -14.28 -3.33 2.88
C GLY A 25 -14.47 -3.57 1.38
N GLU A 26 -14.64 -2.52 0.58
CA GLU A 26 -14.75 -2.61 -0.88
C GLU A 26 -13.48 -3.20 -1.48
N ILE A 27 -12.31 -2.68 -1.08
CA ILE A 27 -11.01 -3.13 -1.59
C ILE A 27 -10.77 -4.59 -1.20
N LYS A 28 -11.07 -4.98 0.04
CA LYS A 28 -10.97 -6.38 0.52
C LYS A 28 -11.73 -7.40 -0.34
N LYS A 29 -12.83 -6.99 -0.99
CA LYS A 29 -13.67 -7.87 -1.83
C LYS A 29 -13.12 -8.05 -3.25
N MET A 30 -12.15 -7.25 -3.67
CA MET A 30 -11.54 -7.37 -5.00
C MET A 30 -10.69 -8.64 -5.08
N THR A 31 -10.79 -9.37 -6.19
CA THR A 31 -10.04 -10.60 -6.43
C THR A 31 -9.09 -10.42 -7.61
N PRO A 32 -7.88 -11.00 -7.57
CA PRO A 32 -7.32 -11.86 -6.52
C PRO A 32 -6.62 -11.12 -5.37
N PHE A 33 -6.33 -9.82 -5.53
CA PHE A 33 -5.38 -9.08 -4.68
C PHE A 33 -5.99 -8.32 -3.50
N GLY A 34 -7.32 -8.16 -3.43
CA GLY A 34 -7.95 -7.20 -2.54
C GLY A 34 -7.67 -7.43 -1.06
N GLN A 35 -7.50 -8.67 -0.62
CA GLN A 35 -7.15 -8.99 0.76
C GLN A 35 -5.74 -8.52 1.14
N ALA A 36 -4.75 -8.81 0.27
CA ALA A 36 -3.37 -8.38 0.44
C ALA A 36 -3.28 -6.85 0.42
N LEU A 37 -3.90 -6.23 -0.58
CA LEU A 37 -3.90 -4.78 -0.76
C LEU A 37 -4.55 -4.05 0.42
N GLN A 38 -5.70 -4.53 0.89
CA GLN A 38 -6.36 -3.98 2.08
C GLN A 38 -5.42 -4.04 3.28
N TYR A 39 -4.78 -5.20 3.51
CA TYR A 39 -3.86 -5.37 4.62
C TYR A 39 -2.64 -4.44 4.52
N GLY A 40 -2.04 -4.35 3.33
CA GLY A 40 -0.90 -3.48 3.05
C GLY A 40 -1.23 -2.01 3.35
N LEU A 41 -2.34 -1.52 2.80
CA LEU A 41 -2.76 -0.13 2.98
C LEU A 41 -3.22 0.18 4.40
N ASP A 42 -3.92 -0.72 5.09
CA ASP A 42 -4.32 -0.54 6.50
C ASP A 42 -3.12 -0.42 7.45
N HIS A 43 -2.00 -1.04 7.08
CA HIS A 43 -0.76 -1.02 7.84
C HIS A 43 0.33 -0.14 7.19
N ALA A 44 -0.02 0.66 6.18
CA ALA A 44 0.93 1.57 5.56
C ALA A 44 1.52 2.54 6.59
N ARG A 45 2.80 2.87 6.37
CA ARG A 45 3.59 3.80 7.17
C ARG A 45 3.92 5.05 6.39
N LEU A 46 4.28 6.12 7.08
CA LEU A 46 4.79 7.35 6.46
C LEU A 46 6.32 7.29 6.40
N ASP A 47 6.89 7.65 5.26
CA ASP A 47 8.33 7.90 5.18
C ASP A 47 8.64 9.23 5.87
N PRO A 48 9.44 9.25 6.96
CA PRO A 48 9.76 10.48 7.68
C PRO A 48 10.68 11.41 6.87
N ASN A 49 11.33 10.89 5.82
CA ASN A 49 12.26 11.66 4.99
C ASN A 49 11.60 12.32 3.78
N ASP A 50 10.36 11.92 3.44
CA ASP A 50 9.64 12.42 2.27
C ASP A 50 8.16 12.63 2.61
N ASN A 51 7.78 13.90 2.76
CA ASN A 51 6.42 14.29 3.06
C ASN A 51 5.49 13.84 1.94
N GLY A 52 4.46 13.10 2.30
CA GLY A 52 3.49 12.59 1.33
C GLY A 52 3.82 11.20 0.80
N VAL A 53 4.84 10.50 1.31
CA VAL A 53 5.18 9.14 0.87
C VAL A 53 4.66 8.11 1.86
N ALA A 54 3.84 7.18 1.35
CA ALA A 54 3.42 5.98 2.04
C ALA A 54 4.37 4.81 1.70
N VAL A 55 4.62 3.98 2.71
CA VAL A 55 5.46 2.79 2.60
C VAL A 55 4.73 1.58 3.19
N TRP A 56 4.68 0.49 2.45
CA TRP A 56 4.08 -0.77 2.91
C TRP A 56 4.72 -1.97 2.21
N GLU A 57 4.60 -3.16 2.80
CA GLU A 57 4.91 -4.40 2.09
C GLU A 57 3.64 -4.92 1.42
N GLU A 58 3.74 -5.29 0.16
CA GLU A 58 2.65 -5.82 -0.64
C GLU A 58 2.99 -7.23 -1.12
N GLU A 59 2.01 -8.12 -0.97
CA GLU A 59 2.07 -9.47 -1.51
C GLU A 59 1.51 -9.45 -2.92
N ASP A 60 2.30 -9.96 -3.88
CA ASP A 60 1.93 -9.93 -5.28
C ASP A 60 2.04 -11.30 -5.95
N TYR A 61 1.06 -11.54 -6.81
CA TYR A 61 0.84 -12.76 -7.57
C TYR A 61 1.01 -12.55 -9.09
N CYS A 62 1.27 -11.31 -9.53
CA CYS A 62 1.32 -10.91 -10.94
C CYS A 62 2.75 -10.80 -11.52
N THR A 63 2.83 -10.71 -12.84
CA THR A 63 4.02 -10.24 -13.57
C THR A 63 3.53 -9.40 -14.77
N PRO A 64 3.89 -8.10 -14.89
CA PRO A 64 4.77 -7.33 -14.00
C PRO A 64 4.15 -7.06 -12.62
N PRO A 65 4.96 -6.68 -11.61
CA PRO A 65 4.46 -6.58 -10.26
C PRO A 65 3.39 -5.51 -10.08
N LEU A 66 2.38 -5.80 -9.25
CA LEU A 66 1.29 -4.91 -8.86
C LEU A 66 0.40 -4.43 -10.01
N ALA A 67 0.41 -5.10 -11.17
CA ALA A 67 -0.28 -4.59 -12.36
C ALA A 67 -1.79 -4.43 -12.14
N GLN A 68 -2.42 -5.35 -11.41
CA GLN A 68 -3.87 -5.34 -11.20
C GLN A 68 -4.26 -4.36 -10.09
N GLU A 69 -3.46 -4.31 -9.03
CA GLU A 69 -3.57 -3.40 -7.89
C GLU A 69 -3.43 -1.94 -8.36
N ARG A 70 -2.44 -1.67 -9.23
CA ARG A 70 -2.21 -0.36 -9.84
C ARG A 70 -3.39 0.09 -10.67
N ALA A 71 -3.85 -0.75 -11.59
CA ALA A 71 -4.97 -0.42 -12.46
C ALA A 71 -6.29 -0.21 -11.70
N ALA A 72 -6.52 -0.94 -10.61
CA ALA A 72 -7.79 -0.91 -9.88
C ALA A 72 -7.84 0.16 -8.78
N VAL A 73 -6.72 0.40 -8.09
CA VAL A 73 -6.68 1.25 -6.88
C VAL A 73 -5.47 2.17 -6.88
N LEU A 74 -4.24 1.63 -6.94
CA LEU A 74 -3.05 2.40 -6.55
C LEU A 74 -2.81 3.64 -7.45
N ASP A 75 -3.02 3.54 -8.76
CA ASP A 75 -2.76 4.67 -9.67
C ASP A 75 -3.77 5.82 -9.51
N THR A 76 -4.89 5.61 -8.80
CA THR A 76 -5.84 6.68 -8.45
C THR A 76 -5.38 7.48 -7.24
N TYR A 77 -4.75 6.83 -6.26
CA TYR A 77 -4.42 7.43 -4.97
C TYR A 77 -2.96 7.81 -4.82
N PHE A 78 -2.09 7.18 -5.62
CA PHE A 78 -0.65 7.30 -5.49
C PHE A 78 0.03 7.61 -6.82
N THR A 79 1.15 8.34 -6.74
CA THR A 79 2.10 8.59 -7.82
C THR A 79 3.49 8.11 -7.43
N ASP A 80 4.42 8.14 -8.38
CA ASP A 80 5.83 7.82 -8.14
C ASP A 80 6.06 6.47 -7.45
N LEU A 81 5.21 5.48 -7.77
CA LEU A 81 5.25 4.17 -7.15
C LEU A 81 6.54 3.44 -7.52
N ARG A 82 7.31 3.07 -6.48
CA ARG A 82 8.54 2.29 -6.57
C ARG A 82 8.39 1.02 -5.76
N VAL A 83 8.95 -0.08 -6.29
CA VAL A 83 8.93 -1.38 -5.65
C VAL A 83 10.34 -1.90 -5.45
N GLU A 84 10.63 -2.44 -4.28
CA GLU A 84 11.84 -3.20 -3.98
C GLU A 84 11.45 -4.61 -3.57
N ARG A 85 12.02 -5.63 -4.23
CA ARG A 85 11.72 -7.02 -3.87
C ARG A 85 12.31 -7.34 -2.49
N VAL A 86 11.49 -7.87 -1.60
CA VAL A 86 11.88 -8.31 -0.25
C VAL A 86 11.47 -9.77 -0.01
N GLN A 87 11.99 -10.37 1.05
CA GLN A 87 11.41 -11.60 1.58
C GLN A 87 10.16 -11.26 2.38
N GLU A 88 9.24 -12.22 2.51
CA GLU A 88 8.03 -12.09 3.32
C GLU A 88 8.34 -11.53 4.71
N GLY A 89 7.60 -10.51 5.13
CA GLY A 89 7.75 -9.87 6.43
C GLY A 89 8.96 -8.94 6.57
N LYS A 90 9.96 -9.02 5.68
CA LYS A 90 11.17 -8.19 5.78
C LYS A 90 10.91 -6.73 5.43
N GLY A 91 9.95 -6.43 4.58
CA GLY A 91 9.47 -5.07 4.37
C GLY A 91 8.82 -4.52 5.64
N TRP A 92 7.96 -5.32 6.29
CA TRP A 92 7.33 -4.95 7.56
C TRP A 92 8.34 -4.70 8.69
N GLU A 93 9.31 -5.59 8.87
CA GLU A 93 10.40 -5.42 9.85
C GLU A 93 11.16 -4.09 9.64
N ARG A 94 11.44 -3.72 8.38
CA ARG A 94 12.16 -2.48 8.05
C ARG A 94 11.39 -1.20 8.38
N ILE A 95 10.06 -1.24 8.29
CA ILE A 95 9.20 -0.07 8.48
C ILE A 95 8.45 -0.08 9.81
N GLU A 96 8.72 -1.05 10.68
CA GLU A 96 8.01 -1.22 11.95
C GLU A 96 8.07 0.03 12.82
N SER A 97 9.24 0.68 12.88
CA SER A 97 9.47 1.90 13.67
C SER A 97 8.87 3.17 13.06
N LEU A 98 8.37 3.11 11.82
CA LEU A 98 7.80 4.28 11.15
C LEU A 98 6.38 4.57 11.66
N PRO A 99 5.98 5.85 11.70
CA PRO A 99 4.62 6.22 12.08
C PRO A 99 3.61 5.68 11.06
N ARG A 100 2.42 5.33 11.53
CA ARG A 100 1.32 4.86 10.66
C ARG A 100 0.80 5.99 9.78
N LEU A 101 0.42 5.66 8.54
CA LEU A 101 -0.28 6.57 7.63
C LEU A 101 -1.61 7.04 8.23
N TRP A 102 -2.36 6.11 8.82
CA TRP A 102 -3.65 6.39 9.44
C TRP A 102 -3.48 6.61 10.94
N ARG A 103 -3.93 7.77 11.44
CA ARG A 103 -3.90 8.11 12.87
C ARG A 103 -4.97 7.36 13.69
N THR A 104 -6.05 6.92 13.05
CA THR A 104 -7.18 6.20 13.64
C THR A 104 -7.67 5.12 12.67
N LYS A 105 -7.94 3.92 13.19
CA LYS A 105 -8.70 2.86 12.51
C LYS A 105 -10.18 3.01 12.82
#